data_AF-A0A8D8KS68-F1
#
_entry.id   AF-A0A8D8KS68-F1
#
_cell.length_a   1.000
_cell.length_b   1.000
_cell.length_c   1.000
_cell.angle_alpha   90.00
_cell.angle_beta   90.00
_cell.angle_gamma   90.00
#
_symmetry.space_group_name_H-M   'P 1'
#
loop_
_entity.id
_entity.type
_entity.pdbx_description
1 polymer ?
#
loop_
_entity_poly.entity_id
_entity_poly.type
_entity_poly.pdbx_seq_one_letter_code
_entity_poly.pdbx_strand_id
1 'polypeptide(L)'
;MSLSRPLYNMIGAYFEQLFNHPVRTKSITSCVIAASANVCSQKIAGVKRLNSDTVVAYGLFGLIFTGPLSHLFYQWLDRVTQDRRFRGILMLLGERALFAPIITALSLYFITRFEGKDHE
;
A
#
# COMPACT_ATOMS: atom_id res chain seq x y z
N MET A 1 -13.37 -7.32 32.20
CA MET A 1 -13.58 -6.49 30.99
C MET A 1 -12.79 -5.16 31.09
N SER A 2 -11.46 -5.19 31.12
CA SER A 2 -10.64 -3.96 31.20
C SER A 2 -9.86 -3.66 29.91
N LEU A 3 -9.67 -4.65 29.04
CA LEU A 3 -8.87 -4.53 27.82
C LEU A 3 -9.61 -3.80 26.67
N SER A 4 -10.94 -3.68 26.73
CA SER A 4 -11.74 -3.10 25.64
C SER A 4 -11.67 -1.57 25.57
N ARG A 5 -11.51 -0.89 26.70
CA ARG A 5 -11.45 0.59 26.76
C ARG A 5 -10.22 1.18 26.06
N PRO A 6 -8.99 0.71 26.31
CA PRO A 6 -7.83 1.25 25.61
C PRO A 6 -7.89 0.93 24.12
N LEU A 7 -8.34 -0.26 23.74
CA LEU A 7 -8.49 -0.66 22.33
C LEU A 7 -9.51 0.23 21.61
N TYR A 8 -10.65 0.50 22.24
CA TYR A 8 -11.69 1.37 21.71
C TYR A 8 -11.17 2.80 21.50
N ASN A 9 -10.43 3.34 22.47
CA ASN A 9 -9.85 4.68 22.36
C ASN A 9 -8.79 4.77 21.25
N MET A 10 -7.95 3.74 21.10
CA MET A 10 -6.95 3.71 20.02
C MET A 10 -7.60 3.60 18.63
N ILE A 11 -8.64 2.78 18.50
CA ILE A 11 -9.41 2.66 17.25
C ILE A 11 -10.15 3.97 16.94
N GLY A 12 -10.73 4.62 17.95
CA GLY A 12 -11.37 5.92 17.82
C GLY A 12 -10.40 7.00 17.32
N ALA A 13 -9.22 7.10 17.94
CA ALA A 13 -8.17 8.03 17.51
C ALA A 13 -7.67 7.73 16.07
N TYR A 14 -7.56 6.45 15.70
CA TYR A 14 -7.22 6.06 14.34
C TYR A 14 -8.28 6.49 13.32
N PHE A 15 -9.57 6.27 13.62
CA PHE A 15 -10.66 6.70 12.74
C PHE A 15 -10.77 8.22 12.62
N GLU A 16 -10.55 8.95 13.71
CA GLU A 16 -10.49 10.41 13.69
C GLU A 16 -9.34 10.91 12.79
N GLN A 17 -8.16 10.31 12.90
CA GLN A 17 -7.02 10.62 12.05
C GLN A 17 -7.27 10.23 10.58
N LEU A 18 -8.01 9.14 10.34
CA LEU A 18 -8.38 8.68 9.01
C LEU A 18 -9.39 9.63 8.34
N PHE A 19 -10.29 10.23 9.12
CA PHE A 19 -11.26 11.21 8.64
C PHE A 19 -10.60 12.56 8.36
N ASN A 20 -9.80 13.08 9.30
CA ASN A 20 -9.19 14.41 9.20
C ASN A 20 -8.01 14.47 8.22
N HIS A 21 -7.22 13.40 8.11
CA HIS A 21 -6.03 13.35 7.26
C HIS A 21 -5.92 12.02 6.49
N PRO A 22 -6.85 11.74 5.56
CA PRO A 22 -7.01 10.42 4.95
C PRO A 22 -5.76 9.95 4.20
N VAL A 23 -5.06 10.85 3.50
CA VAL A 23 -3.87 10.50 2.71
C VAL A 23 -2.70 10.13 3.62
N ARG A 24 -2.45 10.90 4.69
CA ARG A 24 -1.33 10.68 5.61
C ARG A 24 -1.52 9.38 6.38
N THR A 25 -2.70 9.18 6.96
CA THR A 25 -3.04 8.00 7.76
C THR A 25 -2.94 6.73 6.92
N LYS A 26 -3.50 6.72 5.71
CA LYS A 26 -3.39 5.58 4.79
C LYS A 26 -1.96 5.29 4.39
N SER A 27 -1.16 6.32 4.10
CA SER A 27 0.25 6.14 3.71
C SER A 27 1.09 5.52 4.83
N ILE A 28 0.91 5.98 6.07
CA ILE A 28 1.61 5.43 7.23
C ILE A 28 1.17 3.99 7.49
N THR A 29 -0.13 3.72 7.46
CA THR A 29 -0.65 2.36 7.64
C THR A 29 -0.15 1.42 6.54
N SER A 30 -0.13 1.85 5.27
CA SER A 30 0.39 1.08 4.15
C SER A 30 1.90 0.80 4.28
N CYS A 31 2.68 1.76 4.77
CA CYS A 31 4.11 1.56 5.07
C CYS A 31 4.32 0.44 6.10
N VAL A 32 3.60 0.50 7.23
CA VAL A 32 3.71 -0.50 8.31
C VAL A 32 3.27 -1.88 7.81
N ILE A 33 2.18 -1.96 7.06
CA ILE A 33 1.70 -3.22 6.47
C ILE A 33 2.73 -3.79 5.48
N ALA A 34 3.27 -2.98 4.57
CA ALA A 34 4.24 -3.44 3.58
C ALA A 34 5.55 -3.92 4.23
N ALA A 35 6.06 -3.16 5.21
CA ALA A 35 7.27 -3.55 5.95
C ALA A 35 7.05 -4.86 6.73
N SER A 36 5.94 -4.99 7.45
CA SER A 36 5.61 -6.21 8.19
C SER A 36 5.36 -7.41 7.28
N ALA A 37 4.72 -7.21 6.12
CA ALA A 37 4.54 -8.24 5.10
C ALA A 37 5.89 -8.78 4.61
N ASN A 38 6.85 -7.88 4.35
CA ASN A 38 8.19 -8.30 3.92
C ASN A 38 8.95 -9.04 5.03
N VAL A 39 8.88 -8.57 6.29
CA VAL A 39 9.46 -9.30 7.44
C VAL A 39 8.85 -10.70 7.57
N CYS A 40 7.53 -10.82 7.42
CA CYS A 40 6.84 -12.10 7.46
C CYS A 40 7.30 -13.01 6.31
N SER A 41 7.40 -12.47 5.09
CA SER A 41 7.88 -13.20 3.91
C SER A 41 9.31 -13.72 4.09
N GLN A 42 10.23 -12.90 4.60
CA GLN A 42 11.61 -13.30 4.88
C GLN A 42 11.67 -14.39 5.97
N LYS A 43 10.80 -14.31 6.97
CA LYS A 43 10.71 -15.33 8.03
C LYS A 43 10.19 -16.67 7.49
N ILE A 44 9.19 -16.63 6.61
CA ILE A 44 8.65 -17.83 5.94
C ILE A 44 9.68 -18.43 4.99
N ALA A 45 10.46 -17.60 4.30
CA ALA A 45 11.54 -18.05 3.40
C ALA A 45 12.76 -18.63 4.13
N GLY A 46 12.81 -18.59 5.46
CA GLY A 46 13.87 -19.23 6.26
C GLY A 46 15.24 -18.55 6.14
N VAL A 47 15.28 -17.26 5.78
CA VAL A 47 16.55 -16.54 5.57
C VAL A 47 17.27 -16.32 6.91
N LYS A 48 18.57 -16.67 6.98
CA LYS A 48 19.37 -16.58 8.23
C LYS A 48 19.66 -15.15 8.69
N ARG A 49 19.61 -14.17 7.78
CA ARG A 49 19.76 -12.74 8.08
C ARG A 49 18.59 -11.99 7.45
N LEU A 50 17.93 -11.16 8.25
CA LEU A 50 16.90 -10.25 7.75
C LEU A 50 17.57 -9.15 6.92
N ASN A 51 17.16 -9.03 5.66
CA ASN A 51 17.57 -7.94 4.79
C ASN A 51 16.77 -6.71 5.17
N SER A 52 17.38 -5.88 6.02
CA SER A 52 16.76 -4.65 6.52
C SER A 52 16.52 -3.64 5.40
N ASP A 53 17.40 -3.60 4.40
CA ASP A 53 17.26 -2.74 3.21
C ASP A 53 15.99 -3.06 2.42
N THR A 54 15.67 -4.34 2.24
CA THR A 54 14.43 -4.76 1.58
C THR A 54 13.20 -4.36 2.42
N VAL A 55 13.27 -4.43 3.75
CA VAL A 55 12.14 -4.01 4.62
C VAL A 55 11.89 -2.52 4.49
N VAL A 56 12.95 -1.71 4.47
CA VAL A 56 12.85 -0.26 4.27
C VAL A 56 12.34 0.07 2.87
N ALA A 57 12.80 -0.65 1.83
CA ALA A 57 12.34 -0.47 0.46
C ALA A 57 10.83 -0.72 0.31
N TYR A 58 10.33 -1.83 0.88
CA TYR A 58 8.89 -2.14 0.89
C TYR A 58 8.08 -1.12 1.71
N GLY A 59 8.62 -0.67 2.85
CA GLY A 59 7.99 0.38 3.66
C GLY A 59 7.86 1.70 2.90
N LEU A 60 8.95 2.19 2.31
CA LEU A 60 8.97 3.41 1.49
C LEU A 60 8.05 3.29 0.27
N PHE A 61 8.03 2.13 -0.38
CA PHE A 61 7.11 1.87 -1.49
C PHE A 61 5.65 1.96 -1.03
N GLY A 62 5.31 1.32 0.09
CA GLY A 62 3.97 1.38 0.69
C GLY A 62 3.57 2.80 1.10
N LEU A 63 4.53 3.60 1.59
CA LEU A 63 4.32 4.98 2.00
C LEU A 63 4.06 5.92 0.82
N ILE A 64 4.84 5.79 -0.25
CA ILE A 64 4.84 6.76 -1.36
C ILE A 64 3.87 6.34 -2.48
N PHE A 65 3.78 5.06 -2.80
CA PHE A 65 2.99 4.59 -3.94
C PHE A 65 1.63 4.08 -3.50
N THR A 66 1.54 3.21 -2.50
CA THR A 66 0.25 2.58 -2.17
C THR A 66 -0.75 3.55 -1.54
N GLY A 67 -0.31 4.51 -0.74
CA GLY A 67 -1.18 5.49 -0.10
C GLY A 67 -1.75 6.57 -1.04
N PRO A 68 -0.92 7.53 -1.50
CA PRO A 68 -1.40 8.70 -2.24
C PRO A 68 -1.68 8.42 -3.72
N LEU A 69 -0.91 7.51 -4.36
CA LEU A 69 -1.08 7.21 -5.78
C LEU A 69 -2.41 6.51 -6.06
N SER A 70 -2.82 5.59 -5.18
CA SER A 70 -4.13 4.94 -5.27
C SER A 70 -5.25 5.97 -5.22
N HIS A 71 -5.18 6.94 -4.28
CA HIS A 71 -6.20 7.97 -4.16
C HIS A 71 -6.30 8.85 -5.42
N LEU A 72 -5.16 9.23 -5.98
CA LEU A 72 -5.12 10.01 -7.21
C LEU A 72 -5.68 9.20 -8.38
N PHE A 73 -5.26 7.94 -8.54
CA PHE A 73 -5.72 7.08 -9.61
C PHE A 73 -7.24 6.89 -9.59
N TYR A 74 -7.83 6.63 -8.42
CA TYR A 74 -9.28 6.50 -8.29
C TYR A 74 -10.02 7.80 -8.60
N GLN A 75 -9.50 8.97 -8.20
CA GLN A 75 -10.10 10.25 -8.58
C GLN A 75 -10.05 10.50 -10.10
N TRP A 76 -8.95 10.11 -10.75
CA TRP A 76 -8.82 10.18 -12.20
C TRP A 76 -9.79 9.21 -12.89
N LEU A 77 -9.88 7.97 -12.42
CA LEU A 77 -10.78 6.95 -12.95
C LEU A 77 -12.25 7.34 -12.79
N ASP A 78 -12.62 7.94 -11.66
CA ASP A 78 -13.99 8.39 -11.41
C ASP A 78 -14.40 9.52 -12.38
N ARG A 79 -13.52 10.51 -12.61
CA ARG A 79 -13.74 11.56 -13.63
C ARG A 79 -13.92 11.01 -15.04
N VAL A 80 -13.15 9.99 -15.42
CA VAL A 80 -13.23 9.39 -16.76
C VAL A 80 -14.50 8.54 -16.94
N THR A 81 -15.05 8.01 -15.85
CA THR A 81 -16.17 7.05 -15.89
C THR A 81 -17.53 7.63 -15.50
N GLN A 82 -17.58 8.90 -15.08
CA GLN A 82 -18.77 9.56 -14.52
C GLN A 82 -20.01 9.51 -15.42
N ASP A 83 -19.85 9.57 -16.75
CA ASP A 83 -20.97 9.64 -17.73
C ASP A 83 -21.18 8.36 -18.56
N ARG A 84 -20.63 7.22 -18.14
CA ARG A 84 -20.70 5.97 -18.92
C ARG A 84 -21.77 5.01 -18.37
N ARG A 85 -22.69 4.54 -19.23
CA ARG A 85 -23.69 3.49 -18.92
C ARG A 85 -23.09 2.21 -18.28
N PHE A 86 -21.82 1.92 -18.54
CA PHE A 86 -21.09 0.75 -18.03
C PHE A 86 -20.05 1.09 -16.96
N ARG A 87 -20.26 2.16 -16.18
CA ARG A 87 -19.31 2.67 -15.16
C ARG A 87 -18.68 1.57 -14.30
N GLY A 88 -19.48 0.61 -13.81
CA GLY A 88 -18.98 -0.50 -13.00
C GLY A 88 -17.96 -1.37 -13.73
N ILE A 89 -18.23 -1.73 -14.99
CA ILE A 89 -17.32 -2.54 -15.81
C ILE A 89 -16.06 -1.75 -16.14
N LEU A 90 -16.18 -0.47 -16.50
CA LEU A 90 -15.04 0.40 -16.79
C LEU A 90 -14.15 0.64 -15.57
N MET A 91 -14.73 0.80 -14.37
CA MET A 91 -13.96 0.86 -13.13
C MET A 91 -13.20 -0.43 -12.87
N LEU A 92 -13.86 -1.58 -13.02
CA LEU A 92 -13.26 -2.90 -12.82
C LEU A 92 -12.12 -3.15 -13.82
N LEU A 93 -12.32 -2.80 -15.09
CA LEU A 93 -11.31 -2.90 -16.15
C LEU A 93 -10.14 -1.93 -15.89
N GLY A 94 -10.41 -0.68 -15.51
CA GLY A 94 -9.35 0.27 -15.18
C GLY A 94 -8.50 -0.19 -14.00
N GLU A 95 -9.13 -0.74 -12.96
CA GLU A 95 -8.41 -1.32 -11.83
C GLU A 95 -7.57 -2.53 -12.22
N ARG A 96 -8.16 -3.50 -12.93
CA ARG A 96 -7.51 -4.79 -13.18
C ARG A 96 -6.54 -4.75 -14.36
N ALA A 97 -6.82 -3.95 -15.39
CA ALA A 97 -6.01 -3.88 -16.60
C ALA A 97 -4.95 -2.77 -16.58
N LEU A 98 -5.16 -1.68 -15.83
CA LEU A 98 -4.17 -0.60 -15.74
C LEU A 98 -3.54 -0.56 -14.36
N PHE A 99 -4.32 -0.39 -13.31
CA PHE A 99 -3.77 -0.12 -11.98
C PHE A 99 -2.93 -1.28 -11.43
N ALA A 100 -3.49 -2.50 -11.44
CA ALA A 100 -2.84 -3.69 -10.92
C ALA A 100 -1.48 -3.99 -11.61
N PRO A 101 -1.38 -4.06 -12.96
CA PRO A 101 -0.10 -4.33 -13.60
C PRO A 101 0.89 -3.18 -13.44
N ILE A 102 0.45 -1.91 -13.48
CA ILE A 102 1.34 -0.76 -13.31
C ILE A 102 1.94 -0.73 -11.91
N ILE A 103 1.12 -0.93 -10.87
CA ILE A 103 1.58 -0.97 -9.48
C ILE A 103 2.53 -2.15 -9.25
N THR A 104 2.24 -3.31 -9.84
CA THR A 104 3.10 -4.49 -9.71
C THR A 104 4.43 -4.28 -10.43
N ALA A 105 4.42 -3.69 -11.63
CA ALA A 105 5.64 -3.35 -12.35
C ALA A 105 6.49 -2.32 -11.59
N LEU A 106 5.86 -1.27 -11.06
CA LEU A 106 6.52 -0.27 -10.21
C LEU A 106 7.08 -0.89 -8.94
N SER A 107 6.34 -1.79 -8.28
CA SER A 107 6.84 -2.45 -7.07
C SER A 107 8.07 -3.28 -7.38
N LEU A 108 8.01 -4.12 -8.43
CA LEU A 108 9.15 -4.94 -8.83
C LEU A 108 10.36 -4.07 -9.18
N TYR A 109 10.18 -3.02 -9.96
CA TYR A 109 11.25 -2.08 -10.31
C TYR A 109 11.88 -1.41 -9.09
N PHE A 110 11.05 -0.93 -8.16
CA PHE A 110 11.52 -0.24 -6.96
C PHE A 110 12.26 -1.19 -6.03
N ILE A 111 11.71 -2.38 -5.83
CA ILE A 111 12.29 -3.41 -4.97
C ILE A 111 13.63 -3.87 -5.55
N THR A 112 13.72 -4.20 -6.85
CA THR A 112 15.00 -4.61 -7.45
C THR A 112 16.06 -3.52 -7.38
N ARG A 113 15.66 -2.25 -7.53
CA ARG A 113 16.59 -1.12 -7.45
C ARG A 113 17.17 -0.92 -6.05
N PHE A 114 16.38 -1.15 -5.00
CA PHE A 114 16.78 -0.96 -3.60
C PHE A 114 17.32 -2.23 -2.93
N GLU A 115 16.95 -3.42 -3.41
CA GLU A 115 17.47 -4.68 -2.92
C GLU A 115 18.94 -4.88 -3.30
N GLY A 116 19.46 -4.07 -4.24
CA GLY A 116 20.90 -3.90 -4.46
C GLY A 116 21.64 -5.18 -4.81
N LYS A 117 20.93 -6.23 -5.24
CA LYS A 117 21.55 -7.42 -5.82
C LYS A 117 22.07 -6.99 -7.17
N ASP A 118 23.39 -6.82 -7.24
CA ASP A 118 24.12 -6.69 -8.50
C ASP A 118 23.56 -7.71 -9.49
N HIS A 119 23.28 -7.23 -10.70
CA HIS A 119 22.84 -8.08 -11.80
C HIS A 119 24.06 -8.90 -12.25
N GLU A 120 24.37 -9.97 -11.51
CA GLU A 120 25.20 -11.07 -12.00
C GLU A 120 24.35 -12.10 -12.75
#